data_AF-A0A1D2JD86-F1
#
_entry.id   AF-A0A1D2JD86-F1
#
_cell.length_a   1.000
_cell.length_b   1.000
_cell.length_c   1.000
_cell.angle_alpha   90.00
_cell.angle_beta   90.00
_cell.angle_gamma   90.00
#
_symmetry.space_group_name_H-M   'P 1'
#
loop_
_entity.id
_entity.type
_entity.pdbx_description
1 polymer ?
#
loop_
_entity_poly.entity_id
_entity_poly.type
_entity_poly.pdbx_seq_one_letter_code
_entity_poly.pdbx_strand_id
1 'polypeptide(L)'
;MKDRHLNYTCFPGPSMYVQETRRAAAGHSWTAKPELPTANEILGIDENNGCADGSVNLLANKVQGSWPSTEIYLRTHYGLLREDAVAPLRDAVAYAKEDPRMKDSTDVCIYEKVYIVGLTCADAGVAVKIQFSTARAGKNIVWEYSSRLITGNIVTLTPANDMFKSKCIVAVVAARPLEEIKILLK
;
A
#
# COMPACT_ATOMS: atom_id res chain seq x y z
N MET A 1 -0.88 63.45 6.62
CA MET A 1 -1.30 62.13 7.11
C MET A 1 -1.14 61.14 5.97
N LYS A 2 -0.29 60.13 6.12
CA LYS A 2 0.07 59.18 5.04
C LYS A 2 -0.71 57.88 5.29
N ASP A 3 -1.70 57.63 4.45
CA ASP A 3 -2.47 56.39 4.41
C ASP A 3 -1.55 55.19 4.21
N ARG A 4 -1.46 54.35 5.25
CA ARG A 4 -0.83 53.03 5.16
C ARG A 4 -1.87 52.08 4.58
N HIS A 5 -1.86 51.92 3.26
CA HIS A 5 -2.50 50.78 2.60
C HIS A 5 -1.87 49.50 3.17
N LEU A 6 -2.63 48.80 4.01
CA LEU A 6 -2.33 47.43 4.40
C LEU A 6 -2.53 46.57 3.15
N ASN A 7 -1.42 46.16 2.53
CA ASN A 7 -1.43 45.14 1.50
C ASN A 7 -1.78 43.81 2.18
N TYR A 8 -3.06 43.46 2.16
CA TYR A 8 -3.50 42.10 2.47
C TYR A 8 -2.99 41.21 1.34
N THR A 9 -1.84 40.57 1.54
CA THR A 9 -1.40 39.49 0.67
C THR A 9 -2.49 38.42 0.70
N CYS A 10 -3.19 38.25 -0.42
CA CYS A 10 -4.13 37.17 -0.62
C CYS A 10 -3.41 35.88 -0.29
N PHE A 11 -3.83 35.21 0.79
CA PHE A 11 -3.31 33.88 1.11
C PHE A 11 -3.54 32.99 -0.11
N PRO A 12 -2.50 32.33 -0.64
CA PRO A 12 -2.67 31.45 -1.78
C PRO A 12 -3.70 30.38 -1.42
N GLY A 13 -4.70 30.20 -2.29
CA GLY A 13 -5.72 29.17 -2.09
C GLY A 13 -5.09 27.77 -2.00
N PRO A 14 -5.79 26.78 -1.42
CA PRO A 14 -5.24 25.43 -1.21
C PRO A 14 -4.71 24.77 -2.49
N SER A 15 -5.24 25.15 -3.67
CA SER A 15 -4.76 24.68 -4.97
C SER A 15 -3.31 25.08 -5.29
N MET A 16 -2.83 26.22 -4.80
CA MET A 16 -1.45 26.69 -5.06
C MET A 16 -0.44 25.82 -4.31
N TYR A 17 -0.72 25.50 -3.04
CA TYR A 17 0.11 24.60 -2.25
C TYR A 17 0.22 23.21 -2.89
N VAL A 18 -0.90 22.65 -3.36
CA VAL A 18 -0.90 21.35 -4.06
C VAL A 18 -0.05 21.37 -5.34
N GLN A 19 -0.10 22.46 -6.11
CA GLN A 19 0.71 22.61 -7.32
C GLN A 19 2.20 22.78 -7.00
N GLU A 20 2.54 23.50 -5.94
CA GLU A 20 3.91 23.69 -5.48
C GLU A 20 4.53 22.38 -4.98
N THR A 21 3.78 21.59 -4.20
CA THR A 21 4.19 20.24 -3.78
C THR A 21 4.42 19.31 -4.98
N ARG A 22 3.52 19.34 -5.97
CA ARG A 22 3.69 18.55 -7.21
C ARG A 22 4.93 18.95 -8.01
N ARG A 23 5.27 20.25 -8.05
CA ARG A 23 6.49 20.73 -8.70
C ARG A 23 7.76 20.33 -7.93
N ALA A 24 7.72 20.39 -6.61
CA ALA A 24 8.82 19.93 -5.76
C ALA A 24 9.03 18.41 -5.83
N ALA A 25 8.00 17.65 -6.20
CA ALA A 25 8.06 16.20 -6.44
C ALA A 25 8.64 15.80 -7.81
N ALA A 26 9.14 16.74 -8.62
CA ALA A 26 9.62 16.46 -9.99
C ALA A 26 10.98 15.73 -10.09
N GLY A 27 11.41 14.99 -9.07
CA GLY A 27 12.65 14.20 -9.07
C GLY A 27 12.50 12.86 -8.36
N HIS A 28 13.57 12.07 -8.27
CA HIS A 28 13.63 10.84 -7.45
C HIS A 28 13.68 11.14 -5.93
N SER A 29 12.91 12.15 -5.50
CA SER A 29 12.78 12.55 -4.11
C SER A 29 11.78 11.67 -3.39
N TRP A 30 11.93 11.55 -2.08
CA TRP A 30 11.02 10.81 -1.21
C TRP A 30 9.56 11.31 -1.28
N THR A 31 9.37 12.58 -1.68
CA THR A 31 8.07 13.21 -1.91
C THR A 31 7.37 12.81 -3.22
N ALA A 32 8.10 12.19 -4.15
CA ALA A 32 7.57 11.74 -5.44
C ALA A 32 7.07 10.30 -5.42
N LYS A 33 7.29 9.58 -4.31
CA LYS A 33 6.85 8.19 -4.21
C LYS A 33 5.31 8.13 -4.21
N PRO A 34 4.72 7.12 -4.89
CA PRO A 34 3.26 6.96 -4.93
C PRO A 34 2.69 6.63 -3.54
N GLU A 35 1.44 7.00 -3.31
CA GLU A 35 0.71 6.73 -2.06
C GLU A 35 0.63 5.23 -1.75
N LEU A 36 0.40 4.42 -2.79
CA LEU A 36 0.41 2.96 -2.69
C LEU A 36 1.80 2.42 -3.05
N PRO A 37 2.24 1.31 -2.42
CA PRO A 37 3.48 0.67 -2.81
C PRO A 37 3.39 0.18 -4.25
N THR A 38 4.51 0.26 -4.97
CA THR A 38 4.57 -0.23 -6.34
C THR A 38 4.69 -1.75 -6.35
N ALA A 39 4.36 -2.38 -7.49
CA ALA A 39 4.55 -3.81 -7.66
C ALA A 39 6.01 -4.25 -7.44
N ASN A 40 6.98 -3.44 -7.87
CA ASN A 40 8.41 -3.73 -7.71
C ASN A 40 8.86 -3.62 -6.24
N GLU A 41 8.31 -2.66 -5.49
CA GLU A 41 8.56 -2.48 -4.06
C GLU A 41 8.07 -3.72 -3.27
N ILE A 42 6.87 -4.23 -3.62
CA ILE A 42 6.32 -5.47 -3.04
C ILE A 42 7.10 -6.72 -3.45
N LEU A 43 7.57 -6.78 -4.70
CA LEU A 43 8.33 -7.94 -5.20
C LEU A 43 9.81 -7.92 -4.76
N GLY A 44 10.28 -6.82 -4.15
CA GLY A 44 11.68 -6.65 -3.76
C GLY A 44 12.66 -6.50 -4.93
N ILE A 45 12.17 -6.09 -6.11
CA ILE A 45 12.97 -5.99 -7.35
C ILE A 45 13.49 -4.55 -7.57
N ASP A 46 13.17 -3.61 -6.68
CA ASP A 46 13.57 -2.20 -6.86
C ASP A 46 15.11 -2.04 -6.94
N GLU A 47 15.57 -1.65 -8.13
CA GLU A 47 16.99 -1.48 -8.53
C GLU A 47 17.73 -0.40 -7.70
N ASN A 48 17.01 0.40 -6.91
CA ASN A 48 17.57 1.42 -6.03
C ASN A 48 18.07 0.85 -4.69
N ASN A 49 17.86 -0.44 -4.42
CA ASN A 49 18.56 -1.14 -3.35
C ASN A 49 19.99 -1.46 -3.82
N GLY A 50 20.92 -0.52 -3.66
CA GLY A 50 22.34 -0.74 -3.90
C GLY A 50 23.02 -1.80 -3.01
N CYS A 51 22.24 -2.66 -2.34
CA CYS A 51 22.71 -3.79 -1.54
C CYS A 51 22.40 -5.10 -2.28
N ALA A 52 23.44 -5.89 -2.52
CA ALA A 52 23.36 -7.20 -3.19
C ALA A 52 22.51 -8.24 -2.44
N ASP A 53 22.12 -7.95 -1.20
CA ASP A 53 21.34 -8.81 -0.30
C ASP A 53 19.81 -8.55 -0.36
N GLY A 54 19.35 -7.65 -1.23
CA GLY A 54 17.91 -7.32 -1.37
C GLY A 54 17.33 -6.49 -0.21
N SER A 55 18.16 -6.04 0.74
CA SER A 55 17.76 -5.25 1.90
C SER A 55 17.49 -3.78 1.56
N VAL A 56 16.42 -3.22 2.16
CA VAL A 56 16.05 -1.81 1.98
C VAL A 56 17.02 -0.89 2.71
N ASN A 57 17.68 0.01 1.97
CA ASN A 57 18.61 0.97 2.55
C ASN A 57 17.85 2.13 3.23
N LEU A 58 17.55 1.96 4.52
CA LEU A 58 16.86 2.94 5.37
C LEU A 58 17.82 3.56 6.38
N LEU A 59 17.66 4.87 6.60
CA LEU A 59 18.30 5.54 7.72
C LEU A 59 17.63 5.12 9.03
N ALA A 60 18.42 4.74 10.02
CA ALA A 60 17.91 4.37 11.33
C ALA A 60 17.25 5.57 12.04
N ASN A 61 16.21 5.29 12.83
CA ASN A 61 15.58 6.32 13.64
C ASN A 61 16.55 6.85 14.70
N LYS A 62 16.85 8.14 14.66
CA LYS A 62 17.66 8.80 15.69
C LYS A 62 16.80 9.14 16.90
N VAL A 63 16.88 8.31 17.93
CA VAL A 63 16.11 8.48 19.18
C VAL A 63 16.74 9.54 20.11
N GLN A 64 18.06 9.77 20.00
CA GLN A 64 18.79 10.72 20.86
C GLN A 64 19.40 11.87 20.07
N GLY A 65 19.17 13.09 20.55
CA GLY A 65 19.72 14.33 19.98
C GLY A 65 18.88 14.92 18.86
N SER A 66 19.22 16.14 18.44
CA SER A 66 18.52 16.86 17.37
C SER A 66 18.88 16.35 15.98
N TRP A 67 17.95 16.50 15.04
CA TRP A 67 18.19 16.24 13.63
C TRP A 67 18.91 17.43 12.98
N PRO A 68 19.84 17.18 12.04
CA PRO A 68 20.62 18.24 11.38
C PRO A 68 19.75 19.16 10.51
N SER A 69 18.64 18.65 9.97
CA SER A 69 17.66 19.45 9.23
C SER A 69 16.27 18.81 9.30
N THR A 70 15.24 19.63 9.10
CA THR A 70 13.85 19.17 8.99
C THR A 70 13.65 18.22 7.82
N GLU A 71 14.35 18.45 6.70
CA GLU A 71 14.26 17.58 5.52
C GLU A 71 14.78 16.16 5.80
N ILE A 72 15.92 16.04 6.47
CA ILE A 72 16.49 14.73 6.83
C ILE A 72 15.58 14.00 7.82
N TYR A 73 15.01 14.73 8.79
CA TYR A 73 14.00 14.20 9.71
C TYR A 73 12.80 13.62 8.94
N LEU A 74 12.13 14.43 8.12
CA LEU A 74 10.92 14.01 7.39
C LEU A 74 11.21 12.85 6.44
N ARG A 75 12.31 12.91 5.68
CA ARG A 75 12.72 11.84 4.77
C ARG A 75 12.94 10.51 5.50
N THR A 76 13.60 10.55 6.66
CA THR A 76 13.91 9.34 7.43
C THR A 76 12.64 8.74 8.01
N HIS A 77 11.80 9.54 8.66
CA HIS A 77 10.54 9.08 9.23
C HIS A 77 9.58 8.57 8.16
N TYR A 78 9.51 9.23 7.01
CA TYR A 78 8.73 8.75 5.88
C TYR A 78 9.20 7.38 5.40
N GLY A 79 10.52 7.19 5.22
CA GLY A 79 11.08 5.91 4.81
C GLY A 79 10.79 4.78 5.79
N LEU A 80 10.95 5.05 7.09
CA LEU A 80 10.68 4.07 8.15
C LEU A 80 9.20 3.68 8.21
N LEU A 81 8.28 4.66 8.19
CA LEU A 81 6.84 4.40 8.22
C LEU A 81 6.37 3.65 6.96
N ARG A 82 6.94 4.00 5.81
CA ARG A 82 6.63 3.31 4.55
C ARG A 82 7.10 1.87 4.59
N GLU A 83 8.31 1.61 5.08
CA GLU A 83 8.81 0.24 5.21
C GLU A 83 7.98 -0.58 6.19
N ASP A 84 7.62 -0.02 7.35
CA ASP A 84 6.80 -0.72 8.35
C ASP A 84 5.43 -1.14 7.79
N ALA A 85 4.86 -0.32 6.90
CA ALA A 85 3.61 -0.65 6.21
C ALA A 85 3.78 -1.68 5.07
N VAL A 86 4.93 -1.68 4.39
CA VAL A 86 5.16 -2.51 3.19
C VAL A 86 5.77 -3.86 3.51
N ALA A 87 6.64 -3.93 4.52
CA ALA A 87 7.39 -5.13 4.87
C ALA A 87 6.49 -6.36 5.12
N PRO A 88 5.39 -6.28 5.89
CA PRO A 88 4.51 -7.44 6.10
C PRO A 88 3.93 -8.01 4.80
N LEU A 89 3.61 -7.13 3.85
CA LEU A 89 3.06 -7.52 2.55
C LEU A 89 4.14 -8.11 1.63
N ARG A 90 5.35 -7.54 1.65
CA ARG A 90 6.50 -8.09 0.92
C ARG A 90 6.86 -9.48 1.43
N ASP A 91 6.93 -9.66 2.74
CA ASP A 91 7.26 -10.94 3.37
C ASP A 91 6.19 -11.99 3.02
N ALA A 92 4.91 -11.63 3.10
CA ALA A 92 3.81 -12.49 2.67
C ALA A 92 3.93 -12.96 1.21
N VAL A 93 4.31 -12.04 0.31
CA VAL A 93 4.52 -12.34 -1.12
C VAL A 93 5.76 -13.22 -1.33
N ALA A 94 6.85 -12.97 -0.61
CA ALA A 94 8.05 -13.79 -0.65
C ALA A 94 7.74 -15.23 -0.21
N TYR A 95 7.01 -15.42 0.90
CA TYR A 95 6.58 -16.73 1.35
C TYR A 95 5.67 -17.43 0.34
N ALA A 96 4.71 -16.72 -0.25
CA ALA A 96 3.82 -17.27 -1.27
C ALA A 96 4.57 -17.66 -2.57
N LYS A 97 5.68 -16.98 -2.87
CA LYS A 97 6.55 -17.27 -4.01
C LYS A 97 7.43 -18.50 -3.77
N GLU A 98 7.94 -18.67 -2.55
CA GLU A 98 8.76 -19.83 -2.16
C GLU A 98 7.94 -21.12 -2.03
N ASP A 99 6.79 -21.04 -1.34
CA ASP A 99 5.86 -22.15 -1.20
C ASP A 99 4.47 -21.78 -1.75
N PRO A 100 4.22 -22.10 -3.04
CA PRO A 100 2.92 -21.87 -3.64
C PRO A 100 1.79 -22.66 -3.02
N ARG A 101 2.02 -23.64 -2.13
CA ARG A 101 0.98 -24.43 -1.44
C ARG A 101 0.86 -24.08 0.04
N MET A 102 1.52 -23.01 0.49
CA MET A 102 1.45 -22.53 1.86
C MET A 102 0.00 -22.27 2.30
N LYS A 103 -0.31 -22.63 3.55
CA LYS A 103 -1.59 -22.34 4.20
C LYS A 103 -1.56 -20.97 4.86
N ASP A 104 -2.74 -20.48 5.22
CA ASP A 104 -2.84 -19.24 5.98
C ASP A 104 -2.11 -19.35 7.32
N SER A 105 -1.44 -18.27 7.70
CA SER A 105 -0.85 -18.08 9.01
C SER A 105 -1.67 -17.08 9.84
N THR A 106 -1.19 -16.74 11.03
CA THR A 106 -1.72 -15.65 11.87
C THR A 106 -1.58 -14.31 11.16
N ASP A 107 -0.45 -14.09 10.51
CA ASP A 107 -0.07 -12.79 9.95
C ASP A 107 -0.32 -12.70 8.44
N VAL A 108 -0.43 -13.85 7.77
CA VAL A 108 -0.58 -13.94 6.31
C VAL A 108 -1.88 -14.68 5.94
N CYS A 109 -2.71 -14.03 5.14
CA CYS A 109 -3.98 -14.58 4.65
C CYS A 109 -3.91 -14.79 3.13
N ILE A 110 -4.04 -16.03 2.66
CA ILE A 110 -3.91 -16.39 1.25
C ILE A 110 -5.28 -16.84 0.72
N TYR A 111 -5.66 -16.31 -0.43
CA TYR A 111 -6.91 -16.68 -1.10
C TYR A 111 -6.62 -17.30 -2.46
N GLU A 112 -7.34 -18.36 -2.79
CA GLU A 112 -7.19 -19.06 -4.07
C GLU A 112 -8.39 -18.82 -4.98
N LYS A 113 -8.26 -19.22 -6.26
CA LYS A 113 -9.36 -19.18 -7.23
C LYS A 113 -10.03 -17.80 -7.28
N VAL A 114 -9.18 -16.78 -7.41
CA VAL A 114 -9.59 -15.39 -7.44
C VAL A 114 -10.10 -15.07 -8.84
N TYR A 115 -11.38 -14.72 -8.95
CA TYR A 115 -12.06 -14.37 -10.20
C TYR A 115 -12.68 -12.99 -10.10
N ILE A 116 -12.58 -12.23 -11.19
CA ILE A 116 -13.29 -10.97 -11.33
C ILE A 116 -14.72 -11.29 -11.76
N VAL A 117 -15.69 -10.94 -10.92
CA VAL A 117 -17.12 -11.23 -11.14
C VAL A 117 -17.84 -10.02 -11.73
N GLY A 118 -17.36 -8.81 -11.45
CA GLY A 118 -17.99 -7.60 -11.96
C GLY A 118 -17.19 -6.34 -11.68
N LEU A 119 -17.72 -5.22 -12.17
CA LEU A 119 -17.18 -3.88 -11.99
C LEU A 119 -18.30 -3.00 -11.45
N THR A 120 -17.97 -2.18 -10.46
CA THR A 120 -18.87 -1.20 -9.86
C THR A 120 -18.25 0.18 -10.04
N CYS A 121 -18.95 1.07 -10.72
CA CYS A 121 -18.54 2.46 -10.87
C CYS A 121 -19.36 3.32 -9.92
N ALA A 122 -18.70 4.08 -9.05
CA ALA A 122 -19.29 5.05 -8.13
C ALA A 122 -18.63 6.42 -8.33
N ASP A 123 -19.20 7.48 -7.76
CA ASP A 123 -18.60 8.83 -7.81
C ASP A 123 -17.19 8.87 -7.19
N ALA A 124 -16.92 7.97 -6.22
CA ALA A 124 -15.61 7.83 -5.60
C ALA A 124 -14.58 7.08 -6.49
N GLY A 125 -15.02 6.41 -7.56
CA GLY A 125 -14.15 5.68 -8.48
C GLY A 125 -14.69 4.32 -8.92
N VAL A 126 -13.81 3.52 -9.53
CA VAL A 126 -14.12 2.19 -10.04
C VAL A 126 -13.63 1.13 -9.04
N ALA A 127 -14.53 0.23 -8.64
CA ALA A 127 -14.24 -0.92 -7.82
C ALA A 127 -14.44 -2.21 -8.62
N VAL A 128 -13.60 -3.20 -8.38
CA VAL A 128 -13.69 -4.53 -8.99
C VAL A 128 -14.31 -5.48 -7.98
N LYS A 129 -15.39 -6.16 -8.36
CA LYS A 129 -15.98 -7.22 -7.55
C LYS A 129 -15.23 -8.51 -7.80
N ILE A 130 -14.70 -9.09 -6.73
CA ILE A 130 -13.84 -10.27 -6.77
C ILE A 130 -14.49 -11.39 -5.95
N GLN A 131 -14.49 -12.59 -6.51
CA GLN A 131 -14.81 -13.84 -5.80
C GLN A 131 -13.52 -14.63 -5.60
N PHE A 132 -13.42 -15.29 -4.46
CA PHE A 132 -12.25 -16.09 -4.09
C PHE A 132 -12.66 -17.26 -3.19
N SER A 133 -11.76 -18.23 -3.06
CA SER A 133 -11.88 -19.40 -2.21
C SER A 133 -11.05 -19.23 -0.94
N THR A 134 -11.62 -19.63 0.21
CA THR A 134 -10.95 -19.65 1.51
C THR A 134 -10.36 -21.02 1.87
N ALA A 135 -10.18 -21.92 0.89
CA ALA A 135 -9.70 -23.27 1.12
C ALA A 135 -8.38 -23.32 1.91
N ARG A 136 -7.49 -22.34 1.72
CA ARG A 136 -6.20 -22.24 2.41
C ARG A 136 -6.25 -21.86 3.88
N ALA A 137 -7.37 -21.27 4.31
CA ALA A 137 -7.57 -20.94 5.72
C ALA A 137 -7.66 -22.19 6.60
N GLY A 138 -8.08 -23.33 6.04
CA GLY A 138 -8.23 -24.60 6.76
C GLY A 138 -9.29 -24.59 7.88
N LYS A 139 -10.03 -23.48 8.03
CA LYS A 139 -11.06 -23.27 9.04
C LYS A 139 -12.21 -22.43 8.48
N ASN A 140 -13.40 -22.60 9.04
CA ASN A 140 -14.53 -21.75 8.71
C ASN A 140 -14.26 -20.33 9.25
N ILE A 141 -14.25 -19.34 8.36
CA ILE A 141 -14.00 -17.95 8.73
C ILE A 141 -15.33 -17.30 9.10
N VAL A 142 -15.49 -16.96 10.37
CA VAL A 142 -16.61 -16.13 10.82
C VAL A 142 -16.31 -14.68 10.43
N TRP A 143 -16.78 -14.29 9.24
CA TRP A 143 -16.45 -13.00 8.65
C TRP A 143 -16.86 -11.82 9.54
N GLU A 144 -18.00 -11.86 10.22
CA GLU A 144 -18.47 -10.77 11.09
C GLU A 144 -17.43 -10.30 12.13
N TYR A 145 -16.64 -11.23 12.68
CA TYR A 145 -15.62 -10.95 13.70
C TYR A 145 -14.19 -11.01 13.14
N SER A 146 -14.03 -11.28 11.84
CA SER A 146 -12.72 -11.40 11.23
C SER A 146 -12.18 -10.05 10.81
N SER A 147 -10.92 -9.78 11.17
CA SER A 147 -10.15 -8.62 10.70
C SER A 147 -9.66 -8.75 9.25
N ARG A 148 -10.06 -9.81 8.55
CA ARG A 148 -9.66 -10.09 7.17
C ARG A 148 -10.47 -9.26 6.18
N LEU A 149 -9.78 -8.73 5.17
CA LEU A 149 -10.38 -7.93 4.09
C LEU A 149 -11.26 -6.78 4.60
N ILE A 150 -10.81 -6.10 5.66
CA ILE A 150 -11.44 -4.85 6.11
C ILE A 150 -11.14 -3.77 5.06
N THR A 151 -12.09 -2.85 4.89
CA THR A 151 -11.92 -1.68 4.03
C THR A 151 -10.63 -0.92 4.38
N GLY A 152 -9.85 -0.58 3.35
CA GLY A 152 -8.54 0.07 3.51
C GLY A 152 -7.36 -0.89 3.61
N ASN A 153 -7.58 -2.19 3.82
CA ASN A 153 -6.50 -3.16 3.75
C ASN A 153 -5.93 -3.22 2.32
N ILE A 154 -4.61 -3.25 2.23
CA ILE A 154 -3.89 -3.45 0.97
C ILE A 154 -3.81 -4.95 0.71
N VAL A 155 -4.10 -5.35 -0.53
CA VAL A 155 -4.03 -6.73 -1.00
C VAL A 155 -3.22 -6.78 -2.29
N THR A 156 -2.57 -7.92 -2.51
CA THR A 156 -1.80 -8.17 -3.72
C THR A 156 -2.44 -9.30 -4.51
N LEU A 157 -2.53 -9.10 -5.82
CA LEU A 157 -3.13 -10.05 -6.75
C LEU A 157 -2.06 -10.48 -7.75
N THR A 158 -2.00 -11.78 -8.01
CA THR A 158 -1.17 -12.36 -9.06
C THR A 158 -2.04 -13.27 -9.94
N PRO A 159 -1.76 -13.35 -11.24
CA PRO A 159 -2.28 -14.44 -12.06
C PRO A 159 -1.83 -15.80 -11.50
N ALA A 160 -2.73 -16.79 -11.56
CA ALA A 160 -2.47 -18.13 -11.03
C ALA A 160 -1.26 -18.83 -11.69
N ASN A 161 -0.92 -18.47 -12.93
CA ASN A 161 0.21 -19.07 -13.66
C ASN A 161 1.56 -18.43 -13.29
N ASP A 162 1.57 -17.18 -12.82
CA ASP A 162 2.80 -16.44 -12.54
C ASP A 162 3.23 -16.57 -11.07
N MET A 163 2.26 -16.67 -10.14
CA MET A 163 2.53 -16.85 -8.70
C MET A 163 3.57 -15.85 -8.15
N PHE A 164 3.36 -14.55 -8.37
CA PHE A 164 4.23 -13.46 -7.92
C PHE A 164 5.69 -13.53 -8.44
N LYS A 165 5.92 -14.14 -9.61
CA LYS A 165 7.25 -14.14 -10.24
C LYS A 165 7.53 -12.85 -10.99
N SER A 166 6.56 -12.37 -11.76
CA SER A 166 6.72 -11.26 -12.70
C SER A 166 5.59 -10.23 -12.62
N LYS A 167 4.39 -10.63 -12.18
CA LYS A 167 3.18 -9.83 -12.14
C LYS A 167 2.64 -9.76 -10.73
N CYS A 168 2.68 -8.56 -10.16
CA CYS A 168 2.02 -8.22 -8.91
C CYS A 168 1.12 -7.01 -9.16
N ILE A 169 -0.15 -7.12 -8.77
CA ILE A 169 -1.11 -6.03 -8.83
C ILE A 169 -1.46 -5.66 -7.39
N VAL A 170 -1.14 -4.43 -7.01
CA VAL A 170 -1.50 -3.89 -5.70
C VAL A 170 -2.91 -3.31 -5.79
N ALA A 171 -3.78 -3.69 -4.86
CA ALA A 171 -5.14 -3.21 -4.76
C ALA A 171 -5.51 -2.90 -3.30
N VAL A 172 -6.56 -2.12 -3.11
CA VAL A 172 -7.08 -1.77 -1.79
C VAL A 172 -8.51 -2.28 -1.69
N VAL A 173 -8.86 -2.85 -0.54
CA VAL A 173 -10.23 -3.29 -0.28
C VAL A 173 -11.12 -2.05 -0.15
N ALA A 174 -12.00 -1.84 -1.13
CA ALA A 174 -12.90 -0.69 -1.16
C ALA A 174 -14.13 -0.88 -0.25
N ALA A 175 -14.70 -2.08 -0.26
CA ALA A 175 -15.89 -2.39 0.51
C ALA A 175 -15.94 -3.88 0.84
N ARG A 176 -16.62 -4.20 1.94
CA ARG A 176 -16.79 -5.55 2.44
C ARG A 176 -18.27 -5.84 2.72
N PRO A 177 -19.08 -6.17 1.71
CA PRO A 177 -20.48 -6.54 1.92
C PRO A 177 -20.58 -7.92 2.58
N LEU A 178 -20.88 -7.96 3.88
CA LEU A 178 -20.94 -9.19 4.66
C LEU A 178 -22.01 -10.18 4.18
N GLU A 179 -23.08 -9.68 3.57
CA GLU A 179 -24.17 -10.51 3.03
C GLU A 179 -23.70 -11.37 1.85
N GLU A 180 -22.90 -10.79 0.95
CA GLU A 180 -22.44 -11.49 -0.26
C GLU A 180 -21.34 -12.51 0.04
N ILE A 181 -20.52 -12.24 1.05
CA ILE A 181 -19.42 -13.13 1.45
C ILE A 181 -19.96 -14.45 2.02
N LYS A 182 -21.13 -14.44 2.68
CA LYS A 182 -21.77 -15.64 3.23
C LYS A 182 -22.34 -16.57 2.15
N ILE A 183 -22.77 -16.01 1.01
CA ILE A 183 -23.51 -16.73 -0.03
C ILE A 183 -22.56 -17.52 -0.95
N LEU A 184 -21.33 -17.04 -1.14
CA LEU A 184 -20.37 -17.63 -2.10
C LEU A 184 -19.56 -18.82 -1.55
N LEU A 185 -19.92 -19.35 -0.38
CA LEU A 185 -19.24 -20.47 0.30
C LEU A 185 -19.98 -21.81 0.23
N LYS A 186 -21.02 -21.94 -0.61
CA LYS A 186 -21.69 -23.22 -0.88
C LYS A 186 -21.07 -23.97 -2.05
#